data_AF-A0A6P3EZW7-F1
#
_entry.id   AF-A0A6P3EZW7-F1
#
_cell.length_a   1.000
_cell.length_b   1.000
_cell.length_c   1.000
_cell.angle_alpha   90.00
_cell.angle_beta   90.00
_cell.angle_gamma   90.00
#
_symmetry.space_group_name_H-M   'P 1'
#
loop_
_entity.id
_entity.type
_entity.pdbx_description
1 polymer ?
#
loop_
_entity_poly.entity_id
_entity_poly.type
_entity_poly.pdbx_seq_one_letter_code
_entity_poly.pdbx_strand_id
1 'polypeptide(L)'
;MGASVQQSFIWLPAGLLPLPLPLPLPLPPPLLLKGSMTFHKGPSQRSPPPPGYPPARQLKRWPVTWQSVKPEPPGKFVIQVFKDFQQPFTGRYPTSHRIYSMPVPQEPLRRVAVTGGTHGNEMCGVYLARHWLQAPGELQQPSFSAVPVLANPAAAAVCRRHIGCDLNRSFTKALLTASPTPDEPYEVTRARELNQLLGPKNSSQAFDFVLDLHNTTANMNTCFIVNETDLFAMHLCHRLQLQNSESPSWILVYQPPESETFSLDSVSKHGMTIEIGPQPQGVLQAKLFYRMRSLVASTLDLIELFNQGTAFPAFEMEIYRLLEYMEFPRTEEGDLAGMVHPQIQDQDFKPLQPGTPIFQMFSGKDVLYEGDSTVYPVFINEAAYYEKNIAFMKTEKLTVSVPALPVLTPSPAH
;
A
#
# COMPACT_ATOMS: atom_id res chain seq x y z
N MET A 1 17.56 -51.01 -17.28
CA MET A 1 16.09 -51.24 -17.21
C MET A 1 15.43 -49.87 -17.12
N GLY A 2 14.87 -49.40 -18.23
CA GLY A 2 14.20 -48.10 -18.31
C GLY A 2 12.78 -48.22 -17.76
N ALA A 3 12.38 -47.27 -16.93
CA ALA A 3 10.99 -47.07 -16.54
C ALA A 3 10.58 -45.68 -17.02
N SER A 4 9.73 -45.68 -18.05
CA SER A 4 9.11 -44.50 -18.64
C SER A 4 8.05 -43.93 -17.69
N VAL A 5 8.10 -42.63 -17.45
CA VAL A 5 7.02 -41.87 -16.82
C VAL A 5 5.93 -41.66 -17.87
N GLN A 6 4.74 -42.22 -17.65
CA GLN A 6 3.55 -41.91 -18.44
C GLN A 6 3.09 -40.49 -18.13
N GLN A 7 3.17 -39.60 -19.12
CA GLN A 7 2.45 -38.33 -19.13
C GLN A 7 1.02 -38.57 -19.61
N SER A 8 0.05 -38.31 -18.73
CA SER A 8 -1.37 -38.32 -19.07
C SER A 8 -1.73 -37.00 -19.76
N PHE A 9 -2.01 -37.06 -21.07
CA PHE A 9 -2.56 -35.95 -21.85
C PHE A 9 -4.08 -35.88 -21.64
N ILE A 10 -4.57 -34.73 -21.17
CA ILE A 10 -6.00 -34.40 -21.19
C ILE A 10 -6.28 -33.67 -22.50
N TRP A 11 -7.13 -34.27 -23.34
CA TRP A 11 -7.66 -33.68 -24.57
C TRP A 11 -8.75 -32.64 -24.23
N LEU A 12 -8.59 -31.40 -24.70
CA LEU A 12 -9.65 -30.39 -24.78
C LEU A 12 -10.19 -30.35 -26.22
N PRO A 13 -11.51 -30.16 -26.45
CA PRO A 13 -12.08 -30.11 -27.78
C PRO A 13 -11.72 -28.82 -28.52
N ALA A 14 -11.40 -28.98 -29.81
CA ALA A 14 -11.07 -27.90 -30.73
C ALA A 14 -12.32 -27.09 -31.12
N GLY A 15 -12.20 -25.76 -31.14
CA GLY A 15 -13.20 -24.87 -31.71
C GLY A 15 -12.82 -23.39 -31.62
N LEU A 16 -12.57 -22.78 -32.79
CA LEU A 16 -12.37 -21.35 -33.10
C LEU A 16 -10.95 -20.78 -32.90
N LEU A 17 -10.18 -20.81 -34.00
CA LEU A 17 -8.98 -20.01 -34.22
C LEU A 17 -9.31 -18.51 -34.33
N PRO A 18 -8.40 -17.62 -33.89
CA PRO A 18 -8.62 -16.17 -33.89
C PRO A 18 -8.39 -15.53 -35.27
N LEU A 19 -9.18 -14.50 -35.57
CA LEU A 19 -8.96 -13.58 -36.70
C LEU A 19 -7.64 -12.81 -36.51
N PRO A 20 -6.85 -12.57 -37.57
CA PRO A 20 -5.58 -11.85 -37.46
C PRO A 20 -5.80 -10.36 -37.18
N LEU A 21 -5.03 -9.81 -36.23
CA LEU A 21 -4.93 -8.38 -35.93
C LEU A 21 -4.37 -7.61 -37.14
N PRO A 22 -4.86 -6.39 -37.43
CA PRO A 22 -4.32 -5.58 -38.52
C PRO A 22 -2.91 -5.07 -38.19
N LEU A 23 -2.04 -5.13 -39.19
CA LEU A 23 -0.66 -4.62 -39.16
C LEU A 23 -0.61 -3.11 -38.81
N PRO A 24 0.43 -2.65 -38.08
CA PRO A 24 0.59 -1.23 -37.78
C PRO A 24 0.95 -0.43 -39.04
N LEU A 25 0.27 0.70 -39.23
CA LEU A 25 0.58 1.68 -40.28
C LEU A 25 1.97 2.30 -40.05
N PRO A 26 2.73 2.61 -41.12
CA PRO A 26 4.07 3.17 -41.00
C PRO A 26 4.03 4.60 -40.45
N LEU A 27 4.95 4.89 -39.51
CA LEU A 27 5.19 6.23 -38.97
C LEU A 27 5.70 7.19 -40.07
N PRO A 28 5.24 8.45 -40.11
CA PRO A 28 5.80 9.45 -41.02
C PRO A 28 7.24 9.84 -40.60
N PRO A 29 8.11 10.20 -41.55
CA PRO A 29 9.50 10.53 -41.25
C PRO A 29 9.62 11.85 -40.45
N PRO A 30 10.69 12.02 -39.65
CA PRO A 30 10.86 13.18 -38.79
C PRO A 30 11.13 14.46 -39.60
N LEU A 31 10.39 15.52 -39.28
CA LEU A 31 10.66 16.88 -39.75
C LEU A 31 11.96 17.40 -39.13
N LEU A 32 12.99 17.55 -39.97
CA LEU A 32 14.21 18.30 -39.68
C LEU A 32 13.91 19.80 -39.62
N LEU A 33 13.69 20.34 -38.42
CA LEU A 33 13.74 21.78 -38.18
C LEU A 33 15.21 22.22 -38.06
N LYS A 34 15.79 22.70 -39.16
CA LYS A 34 16.99 23.53 -39.14
C LYS A 34 16.58 24.97 -38.81
N GLY A 35 16.85 25.41 -37.60
CA GLY A 35 16.72 26.81 -37.17
C GLY A 35 17.96 27.23 -36.40
N SER A 36 18.82 28.03 -37.03
CA SER A 36 20.00 28.65 -36.41
C SER A 36 19.58 29.75 -35.44
N MET A 37 20.01 29.66 -34.18
CA MET A 37 19.90 30.75 -33.21
C MET A 37 21.08 31.71 -33.38
N THR A 38 20.79 32.99 -33.65
CA THR A 38 21.74 34.10 -33.48
C THR A 38 21.15 35.11 -32.49
N PHE A 39 21.91 35.38 -31.42
CA PHE A 39 21.58 36.36 -30.38
C PHE A 39 22.00 37.77 -30.79
N HIS A 40 21.11 38.76 -30.62
CA HIS A 40 21.49 40.17 -30.51
C HIS A 40 20.75 40.85 -29.34
N LYS A 41 21.50 41.65 -28.56
CA LYS A 41 21.08 42.36 -27.34
C LYS A 41 20.55 43.77 -27.65
N GLY A 42 19.30 44.04 -27.23
CA GLY A 42 18.73 45.30 -26.67
C GLY A 42 18.48 46.51 -27.59
N PRO A 43 17.78 47.58 -27.12
CA PRO A 43 16.80 47.69 -26.03
C PRO A 43 15.44 48.34 -26.44
N SER A 44 14.52 48.40 -25.45
CA SER A 44 13.16 48.97 -25.36
C SER A 44 12.66 49.98 -26.42
N GLN A 45 11.40 49.80 -26.86
CA GLN A 45 10.33 50.81 -26.80
C GLN A 45 8.94 50.22 -27.09
N ARG A 46 7.91 50.73 -26.38
CA ARG A 46 6.49 50.39 -26.52
C ARG A 46 5.87 51.12 -27.71
N SER A 47 4.99 50.48 -28.46
CA SER A 47 4.00 51.09 -29.39
C SER A 47 2.86 50.08 -29.68
N PRO A 48 1.62 50.53 -29.94
CA PRO A 48 0.38 49.74 -29.79
C PRO A 48 0.03 48.88 -31.04
N PRO A 49 -0.90 47.90 -30.93
CA PRO A 49 -1.25 47.04 -32.06
C PRO A 49 -2.24 47.71 -33.04
N PRO A 50 -2.19 47.39 -34.35
CA PRO A 50 -3.10 47.91 -35.36
C PRO A 50 -4.43 47.12 -35.41
N PRO A 51 -5.52 47.70 -35.96
CA PRO A 51 -6.84 47.08 -35.98
C PRO A 51 -7.11 46.26 -37.26
N GLY A 52 -7.97 45.24 -37.11
CA GLY A 52 -8.83 44.74 -38.19
C GLY A 52 -8.49 43.38 -38.78
N TYR A 53 -9.26 42.34 -38.39
CA TYR A 53 -9.65 41.22 -39.26
C TYR A 53 -11.07 40.73 -38.87
N PRO A 54 -11.84 40.14 -39.81
CA PRO A 54 -13.31 40.04 -39.82
C PRO A 54 -13.88 38.85 -39.03
N PRO A 55 -15.22 38.77 -38.81
CA PRO A 55 -15.81 37.92 -37.77
C PRO A 55 -15.80 36.42 -38.11
N ALA A 56 -15.74 35.61 -37.05
CA ALA A 56 -15.76 34.15 -37.10
C ALA A 56 -17.02 33.60 -37.79
N ARG A 57 -16.80 32.67 -38.73
CA ARG A 57 -17.84 31.90 -39.40
C ARG A 57 -18.58 31.02 -38.40
N GLN A 58 -19.91 31.10 -38.44
CA GLN A 58 -20.85 30.18 -37.81
C GLN A 58 -20.59 28.74 -38.27
N LEU A 59 -20.34 27.83 -37.33
CA LEU A 59 -20.46 26.40 -37.55
C LEU A 59 -21.90 25.97 -37.27
N LYS A 60 -22.47 25.29 -38.27
CA LYS A 60 -23.85 24.80 -38.34
C LYS A 60 -24.18 23.86 -37.17
N ARG A 61 -25.28 24.13 -36.48
CA ARG A 61 -25.94 23.23 -35.52
C ARG A 61 -26.56 22.05 -36.27
N TRP A 62 -26.33 20.84 -35.77
CA TRP A 62 -27.08 19.64 -36.13
C TRP A 62 -28.34 19.57 -35.24
N PRO A 63 -29.53 19.23 -35.76
CA PRO A 63 -30.73 19.08 -34.94
C PRO A 63 -30.72 17.72 -34.23
N VAL A 64 -30.73 17.73 -32.90
CA VAL A 64 -31.09 16.56 -32.09
C VAL A 64 -32.49 16.82 -31.53
N THR A 65 -33.46 16.04 -31.99
CA THR A 65 -34.81 15.99 -31.44
C THR A 65 -34.80 15.26 -30.10
N TRP A 66 -35.22 15.94 -29.03
CA TRP A 66 -35.50 15.30 -27.75
C TRP A 66 -36.91 14.68 -27.80
N GLN A 67 -37.01 13.35 -27.82
CA GLN A 67 -38.22 12.66 -27.39
C GLN A 67 -38.17 12.54 -25.87
N SER A 68 -39.19 13.07 -25.21
CA SER A 68 -39.35 13.00 -23.75
C SER A 68 -39.66 11.56 -23.34
N VAL A 69 -38.69 10.88 -22.73
CA VAL A 69 -38.95 9.69 -21.92
C VAL A 69 -39.18 10.17 -20.49
N LYS A 70 -40.38 9.95 -19.96
CA LYS A 70 -40.72 10.23 -18.56
C LYS A 70 -39.82 9.38 -17.65
N PRO A 71 -39.20 9.94 -16.60
CA PRO A 71 -38.54 9.11 -15.60
C PRO A 71 -39.61 8.43 -14.72
N GLU A 72 -39.61 7.10 -14.70
CA GLU A 72 -40.26 6.34 -13.63
C GLU A 72 -39.51 6.57 -12.30
N PRO A 73 -40.21 6.56 -11.15
CA PRO A 73 -39.56 6.81 -9.87
C PRO A 73 -38.58 5.68 -9.55
N PRO A 74 -37.37 5.96 -9.03
CA PRO A 74 -36.47 4.90 -8.63
C PRO A 74 -37.12 4.09 -7.51
N GLY A 75 -37.39 2.82 -7.82
CA GLY A 75 -37.68 1.80 -6.82
C GLY A 75 -36.58 1.84 -5.76
N LYS A 76 -36.99 1.79 -4.49
CA LYS A 76 -36.10 1.76 -3.34
C LYS A 76 -35.12 0.60 -3.49
N PHE A 77 -33.93 0.89 -4.01
CA PHE A 77 -32.76 0.06 -3.73
C PHE A 77 -32.44 0.30 -2.27
N VAL A 78 -32.85 -0.65 -1.42
CA VAL A 78 -32.29 -0.78 -0.09
C VAL A 78 -30.83 -1.16 -0.33
N ILE A 79 -29.97 -0.15 -0.40
CA ILE A 79 -28.56 -0.32 -0.09
C ILE A 79 -28.57 -0.66 1.40
N GLN A 80 -28.66 -1.95 1.70
CA GLN A 80 -28.31 -2.45 3.02
C GLN A 80 -26.81 -2.16 3.12
N VAL A 81 -26.46 -0.98 3.62
CA VAL A 81 -25.09 -0.64 3.95
C VAL A 81 -24.67 -1.70 4.96
N PHE A 82 -23.78 -2.60 4.56
CA PHE A 82 -23.08 -3.50 5.46
C PHE A 82 -22.19 -2.64 6.38
N LYS A 83 -22.82 -1.98 7.36
CA LYS A 83 -22.13 -1.30 8.47
C LYS A 83 -21.44 -2.31 9.39
N ASP A 84 -21.76 -3.60 9.25
CA ASP A 84 -21.32 -4.64 10.19
C ASP A 84 -19.93 -5.24 9.90
N PHE A 85 -19.22 -4.76 8.88
CA PHE A 85 -17.84 -5.22 8.58
C PHE A 85 -16.75 -4.18 8.84
N GLN A 86 -17.10 -2.95 9.26
CA GLN A 86 -16.12 -2.05 9.83
C GLN A 86 -16.10 -2.27 11.34
N GLN A 87 -15.05 -2.92 11.86
CA GLN A 87 -14.82 -2.86 13.30
C GLN A 87 -14.80 -1.37 13.72
N PRO A 88 -15.58 -0.96 14.71
CA PRO A 88 -15.52 0.40 15.22
C PRO A 88 -14.11 0.65 15.76
N PHE A 89 -13.39 1.60 15.15
CA PHE A 89 -12.03 2.01 15.55
C PHE A 89 -12.01 2.81 16.88
N THR A 90 -13.08 2.77 17.65
CA THR A 90 -13.24 3.52 18.89
C THR A 90 -12.64 2.73 20.05
N GLY A 91 -11.35 2.91 20.33
CA GLY A 91 -10.72 2.30 21.50
C GLY A 91 -9.38 2.93 21.84
N ARG A 92 -9.21 3.32 23.11
CA ARG A 92 -7.88 3.56 23.71
C ARG A 92 -7.14 2.22 23.75
N TYR A 93 -5.89 2.18 23.30
CA TYR A 93 -5.07 0.97 23.40
C TYR A 93 -4.69 0.73 24.88
N PRO A 94 -4.95 -0.46 25.45
CA PRO A 94 -4.60 -0.77 26.83
C PRO A 94 -3.08 -0.85 27.01
N THR A 95 -2.56 -0.24 28.08
CA THR A 95 -1.13 -0.10 28.36
C THR A 95 -0.48 -1.29 29.08
N SER A 96 -1.21 -2.39 29.34
CA SER A 96 -0.63 -3.54 30.06
C SER A 96 -1.35 -4.86 29.78
N HIS A 97 -0.81 -5.63 28.82
CA HIS A 97 -1.02 -7.07 28.76
C HIS A 97 0.35 -7.76 28.68
N ARG A 98 0.48 -8.99 29.21
CA ARG A 98 1.67 -9.82 28.99
C ARG A 98 1.77 -10.11 27.49
N ILE A 99 2.69 -9.41 26.82
CA ILE A 99 2.93 -9.57 25.40
C ILE A 99 3.86 -10.78 25.23
N TYR A 100 3.35 -11.85 24.64
CA TYR A 100 4.21 -12.95 24.20
C TYR A 100 4.79 -12.58 22.83
N SER A 101 6.12 -12.59 22.71
CA SER A 101 6.78 -12.41 21.41
C SER A 101 6.43 -13.55 20.47
N MET A 102 6.31 -13.27 19.17
CA MET A 102 6.16 -14.31 18.16
C MET A 102 7.39 -15.23 18.17
N PRO A 103 7.23 -16.53 17.88
CA PRO A 103 8.36 -17.44 17.77
C PRO A 103 9.33 -16.95 16.70
N VAL A 104 10.60 -16.78 17.05
CA VAL A 104 11.65 -16.39 16.10
C VAL A 104 11.97 -17.58 15.17
N PRO A 105 12.26 -17.38 13.87
CA PRO A 105 12.65 -18.46 12.98
C PRO A 105 13.85 -19.24 13.53
N GLN A 106 13.73 -20.57 13.56
CA GLN A 106 14.81 -21.50 13.94
C GLN A 106 15.38 -22.25 12.73
N GLU A 107 14.84 -21.99 11.53
CA GLU A 107 15.21 -22.62 10.27
C GLU A 107 15.29 -21.54 9.17
N PRO A 108 16.00 -21.82 8.06
CA PRO A 108 16.03 -20.91 6.92
C PRO A 108 14.63 -20.64 6.35
N LEU A 109 14.35 -19.38 6.01
CA LEU A 109 13.10 -18.96 5.39
C LEU A 109 13.18 -19.29 3.90
N ARG A 110 12.37 -20.24 3.45
CA ARG A 110 12.37 -20.69 2.04
C ARG A 110 11.12 -20.26 1.30
N ARG A 111 10.01 -20.06 2.02
CA ARG A 111 8.72 -19.63 1.47
C ARG A 111 8.52 -18.16 1.78
N VAL A 112 9.05 -17.32 0.91
CA VAL A 112 8.93 -15.86 0.99
C VAL A 112 8.02 -15.37 -0.13
N ALA A 113 7.14 -14.42 0.17
CA ALA A 113 6.32 -13.76 -0.84
C ALA A 113 6.50 -12.23 -0.77
N VAL A 114 6.42 -11.59 -1.94
CA VAL A 114 6.35 -10.13 -2.08
C VAL A 114 5.00 -9.80 -2.68
N THR A 115 4.12 -9.19 -1.90
CA THR A 115 2.77 -8.82 -2.31
C THR A 115 2.73 -7.35 -2.68
N GLY A 116 2.11 -7.05 -3.83
CA GLY A 116 1.86 -5.69 -4.27
C GLY A 116 0.43 -5.54 -4.76
N GLY A 117 -0.09 -4.32 -4.67
CA GLY A 117 -1.47 -4.06 -5.07
C GLY A 117 -2.50 -4.72 -4.16
N THR A 118 -2.21 -4.82 -2.86
CA THR A 118 -3.22 -5.12 -1.82
C THR A 118 -4.33 -4.06 -1.90
N HIS A 119 -3.93 -2.82 -2.12
CA HIS A 119 -4.78 -1.75 -2.62
C HIS A 119 -4.46 -1.46 -4.09
N GLY A 120 -5.47 -1.55 -4.96
CA GLY A 120 -5.26 -1.54 -6.42
C GLY A 120 -4.87 -0.19 -7.03
N ASN A 121 -4.86 0.89 -6.26
CA ASN A 121 -4.46 2.24 -6.67
C ASN A 121 -3.13 2.72 -6.05
N GLU A 122 -2.40 1.84 -5.37
CA GLU A 122 -1.08 2.11 -4.80
C GLU A 122 0.02 1.60 -5.76
N MET A 123 0.46 2.51 -6.63
CA MET A 123 1.02 2.12 -7.92
C MET A 123 2.41 1.48 -7.85
N CYS A 124 3.23 1.76 -6.83
CA CYS A 124 4.56 1.16 -6.75
C CYS A 124 4.46 -0.36 -6.60
N GLY A 125 3.69 -0.82 -5.60
CA GLY A 125 3.46 -2.25 -5.37
C GLY A 125 2.78 -2.94 -6.56
N VAL A 126 1.77 -2.29 -7.17
CA VAL A 126 1.06 -2.83 -8.35
C VAL A 126 2.03 -3.10 -9.51
N TYR A 127 2.86 -2.13 -9.87
CA TYR A 127 3.74 -2.28 -11.03
C TYR A 127 4.98 -3.12 -10.74
N LEU A 128 5.50 -3.13 -9.51
CA LEU A 128 6.56 -4.05 -9.11
C LEU A 128 6.10 -5.51 -9.15
N ALA A 129 4.92 -5.81 -8.59
CA ALA A 129 4.34 -7.15 -8.66
C ALA A 129 4.12 -7.59 -10.12
N ARG A 130 3.54 -6.73 -10.97
CA ARG A 130 3.37 -7.02 -12.41
C ARG A 130 4.71 -7.27 -13.12
N HIS A 131 5.73 -6.47 -12.82
CA HIS A 131 7.05 -6.62 -13.40
C HIS A 131 7.67 -7.97 -13.04
N TRP A 132 7.70 -8.31 -11.74
CA TRP A 132 8.31 -9.55 -11.27
C TRP A 132 7.51 -10.81 -11.61
N LEU A 133 6.19 -10.71 -11.82
CA LEU A 133 5.40 -11.81 -12.40
C LEU A 133 5.84 -12.18 -13.83
N GLN A 134 6.40 -11.23 -14.60
CA GLN A 134 6.94 -11.47 -15.95
C GLN A 134 8.43 -11.79 -15.92
N ALA A 135 9.18 -11.16 -15.02
CA ALA A 135 10.63 -11.29 -14.88
C ALA A 135 11.02 -11.45 -13.39
N PRO A 136 10.92 -12.67 -12.84
CA PRO A 136 11.12 -12.91 -11.40
C PRO A 136 12.59 -12.93 -10.98
N GLY A 137 13.54 -12.72 -11.90
CA GLY A 137 14.98 -12.89 -11.63
C GLY A 137 15.51 -12.01 -10.48
N GLU A 138 14.93 -10.83 -10.28
CA GLU A 138 15.30 -9.93 -9.18
C GLU A 138 14.84 -10.39 -7.80
N LEU A 139 13.95 -11.39 -7.74
CA LEU A 139 13.44 -11.97 -6.50
C LEU A 139 14.16 -13.27 -6.12
N GLN A 140 15.18 -13.66 -6.89
CA GLN A 140 15.97 -14.86 -6.66
C GLN A 140 17.14 -14.56 -5.73
N GLN A 141 17.30 -15.38 -4.71
CA GLN A 141 18.44 -15.41 -3.81
C GLN A 141 19.08 -16.81 -3.85
N PRO A 142 20.34 -16.98 -3.40
CA PRO A 142 20.98 -18.30 -3.41
C PRO A 142 20.21 -19.38 -2.64
N SER A 143 19.62 -19.05 -1.48
CA SER A 143 18.93 -20.04 -0.63
C SER A 143 17.42 -20.15 -0.86
N PHE A 144 16.80 -19.18 -1.54
CA PHE A 144 15.35 -19.14 -1.78
C PHE A 144 14.98 -18.25 -2.98
N SER A 145 13.74 -18.31 -3.43
CA SER A 145 13.21 -17.35 -4.41
C SER A 145 11.86 -16.83 -3.93
N ALA A 146 11.73 -15.51 -3.82
CA ALA A 146 10.48 -14.91 -3.36
C ALA A 146 9.41 -14.97 -4.47
N VAL A 147 8.17 -15.28 -4.07
CA VAL A 147 7.03 -15.37 -4.98
C VAL A 147 6.38 -13.98 -5.10
N PRO A 148 6.35 -13.36 -6.30
CA PRO A 148 5.62 -12.12 -6.50
C PRO A 148 4.11 -12.40 -6.57
N VAL A 149 3.31 -11.59 -5.90
CA VAL A 149 1.85 -11.74 -5.88
C VAL A 149 1.17 -10.39 -6.11
N LEU A 150 0.31 -10.32 -7.13
CA LEU A 150 -0.66 -9.22 -7.25
C LEU A 150 -1.84 -9.52 -6.33
N ALA A 151 -1.91 -8.84 -5.19
CA ALA A 151 -2.81 -9.21 -4.10
C ALA A 151 -4.29 -8.93 -4.42
N ASN A 152 -4.63 -7.78 -5.01
CA ASN A 152 -5.99 -7.47 -5.46
C ASN A 152 -6.06 -7.20 -6.98
N PRO A 153 -6.10 -8.25 -7.83
CA PRO A 153 -6.12 -8.08 -9.28
C PRO A 153 -7.33 -7.28 -9.80
N ALA A 154 -8.51 -7.47 -9.21
CA ALA A 154 -9.72 -6.79 -9.67
C ALA A 154 -9.65 -5.28 -9.38
N ALA A 155 -9.27 -4.88 -8.15
CA ALA A 155 -9.11 -3.48 -7.81
C ALA A 155 -7.98 -2.82 -8.62
N ALA A 156 -6.87 -3.53 -8.85
CA ALA A 156 -5.75 -3.06 -9.65
C ALA A 156 -6.08 -2.92 -11.14
N ALA A 157 -7.02 -3.71 -11.66
CA ALA A 157 -7.49 -3.59 -13.05
C ALA A 157 -8.27 -2.30 -13.28
N VAL A 158 -8.98 -1.80 -12.26
CA VAL A 158 -9.79 -0.57 -12.32
C VAL A 158 -9.16 0.61 -11.58
N CYS A 159 -7.91 0.47 -11.12
CA CYS A 159 -7.16 1.51 -10.39
C CYS A 159 -7.94 2.09 -9.20
N ARG A 160 -8.53 1.20 -8.38
CA ARG A 160 -9.23 1.56 -7.14
C ARG A 160 -8.57 0.89 -5.95
N ARG A 161 -8.80 1.43 -4.75
CA ARG A 161 -8.31 0.82 -3.51
C ARG A 161 -8.82 -0.61 -3.36
N HIS A 162 -10.13 -0.79 -3.48
CA HIS A 162 -10.82 -2.08 -3.46
C HIS A 162 -12.10 -2.03 -4.31
N ILE A 163 -12.76 -3.18 -4.49
CA ILE A 163 -14.05 -3.35 -5.17
C ILE A 163 -15.20 -3.25 -4.16
N GLY A 164 -15.20 -4.10 -3.13
CA GLY A 164 -16.26 -4.18 -2.13
C GLY A 164 -15.84 -3.63 -0.77
N CYS A 165 -14.80 -4.22 -0.17
CA CYS A 165 -14.27 -3.79 1.12
C CYS A 165 -12.74 -3.78 1.14
N ASP A 166 -12.14 -3.23 2.19
CA ASP A 166 -10.68 -3.14 2.30
C ASP A 166 -10.05 -4.55 2.46
N LEU A 167 -9.27 -4.99 1.46
CA LEU A 167 -8.59 -6.29 1.49
C LEU A 167 -7.67 -6.40 2.70
N ASN A 168 -6.98 -5.31 3.07
CA ASN A 168 -6.06 -5.31 4.20
C ASN A 168 -6.77 -5.23 5.57
N ARG A 169 -8.09 -5.45 5.60
CA ARG A 169 -8.91 -5.67 6.80
C ARG A 169 -9.63 -7.03 6.78
N SER A 170 -9.37 -7.84 5.76
CA SER A 170 -10.16 -9.04 5.46
C SER A 170 -9.51 -10.36 5.91
N PHE A 171 -8.41 -10.31 6.68
CA PHE A 171 -7.65 -11.51 7.09
C PHE A 171 -7.86 -11.92 8.56
N THR A 172 -8.98 -11.53 9.16
CA THR A 172 -9.38 -12.04 10.48
C THR A 172 -9.70 -13.54 10.39
N LYS A 173 -9.53 -14.27 11.50
CA LYS A 173 -9.86 -15.70 11.56
C LYS A 173 -11.34 -15.93 11.23
N ALA A 174 -12.21 -15.04 11.71
CA ALA A 174 -13.64 -15.09 11.43
C ALA A 174 -13.93 -15.08 9.91
N LEU A 175 -13.36 -14.13 9.17
CA LEU A 175 -13.57 -14.01 7.73
C LEU A 175 -12.96 -15.19 6.95
N LEU A 176 -11.77 -15.62 7.34
CA LEU A 176 -11.04 -16.69 6.66
C LEU A 176 -11.66 -18.09 6.86
N THR A 177 -12.38 -18.30 7.95
CA THR A 177 -13.01 -19.60 8.29
C THR A 177 -14.52 -19.65 8.01
N ALA A 178 -15.16 -18.49 7.80
CA ALA A 178 -16.56 -18.43 7.42
C ALA A 178 -16.83 -19.17 6.10
N SER A 179 -18.00 -19.82 6.02
CA SER A 179 -18.45 -20.44 4.77
C SER A 179 -18.75 -19.36 3.73
N PRO A 180 -18.30 -19.53 2.46
CA PRO A 180 -18.58 -18.56 1.41
C PRO A 180 -20.08 -18.33 1.21
N THR A 181 -20.48 -17.08 0.99
CA THR A 181 -21.85 -16.71 0.62
C THR A 181 -21.85 -16.02 -0.74
N PRO A 182 -22.92 -16.15 -1.56
CA PRO A 182 -22.96 -15.54 -2.90
C PRO A 182 -22.82 -14.01 -2.91
N ASP A 183 -23.25 -13.34 -1.84
CA ASP A 183 -23.29 -11.88 -1.73
C ASP A 183 -22.11 -11.30 -0.93
N GLU A 184 -21.09 -12.11 -0.60
CA GLU A 184 -19.93 -11.60 0.14
C GLU A 184 -19.08 -10.63 -0.71
N PRO A 185 -18.44 -9.63 -0.08
CA PRO A 185 -17.53 -8.75 -0.81
C PRO A 185 -16.41 -9.55 -1.50
N TYR A 186 -16.06 -9.14 -2.72
CA TYR A 186 -14.98 -9.75 -3.51
C TYR A 186 -13.69 -9.94 -2.71
N GLU A 187 -13.31 -8.95 -1.89
CA GLU A 187 -12.10 -9.00 -1.07
C GLU A 187 -12.13 -10.08 0.02
N VAL A 188 -13.30 -10.48 0.52
CA VAL A 188 -13.41 -11.59 1.49
C VAL A 188 -13.10 -12.92 0.80
N THR A 189 -13.66 -13.15 -0.39
CA THR A 189 -13.31 -14.31 -1.21
C THR A 189 -11.83 -14.30 -1.56
N ARG A 190 -11.30 -13.14 -1.99
CA ARG A 190 -9.88 -12.97 -2.33
C ARG A 190 -8.96 -13.21 -1.14
N ALA A 191 -9.35 -12.80 0.07
CA ALA A 191 -8.60 -13.06 1.29
C ALA A 191 -8.50 -14.58 1.57
N ARG A 192 -9.57 -15.35 1.32
CA ARG A 192 -9.51 -16.82 1.44
C ARG A 192 -8.58 -17.45 0.40
N GLU A 193 -8.59 -16.99 -0.85
CA GLU A 193 -7.65 -17.45 -1.88
C GLU A 193 -6.19 -17.18 -1.48
N LEU A 194 -5.90 -15.97 -1.00
CA LEU A 194 -4.57 -15.60 -0.53
C LEU A 194 -4.17 -16.39 0.72
N ASN A 195 -5.11 -16.69 1.61
CA ASN A 195 -4.87 -17.55 2.77
C ASN A 195 -4.63 -19.01 2.38
N GLN A 196 -5.22 -19.51 1.29
CA GLN A 196 -4.89 -20.83 0.75
C GLN A 196 -3.50 -20.84 0.09
N LEU A 197 -3.11 -19.75 -0.57
CA LEU A 197 -1.82 -19.63 -1.24
C LEU A 197 -0.66 -19.41 -0.26
N LEU A 198 -0.80 -18.44 0.64
CA LEU A 198 0.25 -17.93 1.52
C LEU A 198 0.13 -18.45 2.96
N GLY A 199 -1.05 -18.91 3.35
CA GLY A 199 -1.31 -19.48 4.67
C GLY A 199 -1.32 -21.02 4.63
N PRO A 200 -2.24 -21.68 5.37
CA PRO A 200 -3.27 -21.08 6.20
C PRO A 200 -2.71 -20.28 7.37
N LYS A 201 -3.30 -19.13 7.69
CA LYS A 201 -2.91 -18.28 8.81
C LYS A 201 -2.84 -19.06 10.13
N ASN A 202 -1.80 -18.81 10.92
CA ASN A 202 -1.49 -19.55 12.15
C ASN A 202 -1.24 -21.06 11.96
N SER A 203 -0.78 -21.49 10.78
CA SER A 203 -0.41 -22.88 10.49
C SER A 203 1.09 -23.01 10.23
N SER A 204 1.65 -24.21 10.50
CA SER A 204 3.01 -24.57 10.08
C SER A 204 3.18 -24.57 8.54
N GLN A 205 2.08 -24.70 7.82
CA GLN A 205 2.02 -24.63 6.35
C GLN A 205 2.01 -23.20 5.79
N ALA A 206 1.89 -22.17 6.63
CA ALA A 206 2.00 -20.80 6.17
C ALA A 206 3.38 -20.52 5.57
N PHE A 207 3.44 -19.55 4.67
CA PHE A 207 4.70 -18.97 4.21
C PHE A 207 5.49 -18.46 5.40
N ASP A 208 6.81 -18.51 5.28
CA ASP A 208 7.72 -18.09 6.33
C ASP A 208 7.71 -16.57 6.48
N PHE A 209 7.63 -15.84 5.35
CA PHE A 209 7.61 -14.37 5.34
C PHE A 209 6.74 -13.80 4.22
N VAL A 210 5.97 -12.75 4.50
CA VAL A 210 5.28 -11.91 3.51
C VAL A 210 5.76 -10.46 3.67
N LEU A 211 6.27 -9.90 2.57
CA LEU A 211 6.58 -8.49 2.44
C LEU A 211 5.47 -7.80 1.64
N ASP A 212 4.66 -6.96 2.29
CA ASP A 212 3.55 -6.26 1.64
C ASP A 212 3.90 -4.81 1.28
N LEU A 213 3.56 -4.38 0.06
CA LEU A 213 4.00 -3.11 -0.52
C LEU A 213 2.84 -2.13 -0.63
N HIS A 214 2.96 -0.99 0.07
CA HIS A 214 1.94 0.05 0.16
C HIS A 214 2.46 1.43 -0.26
N ASN A 215 1.52 2.28 -0.68
CA ASN A 215 1.76 3.70 -0.84
C ASN A 215 0.73 4.52 -0.07
N THR A 216 1.17 5.65 0.46
CA THR A 216 0.30 6.62 1.15
C THR A 216 0.40 8.00 0.51
N THR A 217 -0.70 8.76 0.56
CA THR A 217 -0.70 10.19 0.19
C THR A 217 -0.07 11.07 1.26
N ALA A 218 0.10 10.57 2.50
CA ALA A 218 0.74 11.28 3.60
C ALA A 218 2.26 11.41 3.41
N ASN A 219 2.88 12.42 4.03
CA ASN A 219 4.30 12.72 3.87
C ASN A 219 5.20 11.87 4.78
N MET A 220 4.99 10.55 4.73
CA MET A 220 5.64 9.62 5.65
C MET A 220 7.09 9.25 5.27
N ASN A 221 7.54 9.61 4.06
CA ASN A 221 8.81 9.11 3.51
C ASN A 221 8.80 7.57 3.48
N THR A 222 9.92 6.90 3.75
CA THR A 222 9.94 5.44 3.97
C THR A 222 9.45 5.12 5.39
N CYS A 223 8.45 4.26 5.51
CA CYS A 223 8.00 3.73 6.79
C CYS A 223 7.90 2.20 6.70
N PHE A 224 8.44 1.52 7.71
CA PHE A 224 8.24 0.09 7.90
C PHE A 224 7.16 -0.12 8.95
N ILE A 225 6.10 -0.84 8.60
CA ILE A 225 5.00 -1.16 9.51
C ILE A 225 5.12 -2.62 9.91
N VAL A 226 5.16 -2.87 11.21
CA VAL A 226 5.47 -4.20 11.75
C VAL A 226 4.72 -4.45 13.05
N ASN A 227 4.46 -5.73 13.34
CA ASN A 227 3.98 -6.14 14.65
C ASN A 227 5.15 -6.07 15.65
N GLU A 228 4.98 -5.36 16.76
CA GLU A 228 6.01 -5.22 17.81
C GLU A 228 6.55 -6.57 18.32
N THR A 229 5.72 -7.62 18.25
CA THR A 229 6.07 -8.98 18.68
C THR A 229 6.84 -9.81 17.66
N ASP A 230 6.92 -9.37 16.40
CA ASP A 230 7.68 -10.05 15.35
C ASP A 230 9.15 -9.58 15.36
N LEU A 231 9.95 -10.21 16.23
CA LEU A 231 11.35 -9.85 16.42
C LEU A 231 12.18 -10.01 15.14
N PHE A 232 11.85 -10.99 14.29
CA PHE A 232 12.57 -11.19 13.02
C PHE A 232 12.34 -9.98 12.09
N ALA A 233 11.08 -9.59 11.90
CA ALA A 233 10.74 -8.41 11.11
C ALA A 233 11.33 -7.12 11.71
N MET A 234 11.36 -6.98 13.05
CA MET A 234 12.02 -5.85 13.72
C MET A 234 13.52 -5.74 13.39
N HIS A 235 14.24 -6.86 13.33
CA HIS A 235 15.63 -6.90 12.88
C HIS A 235 15.78 -6.43 11.42
N LEU A 236 14.89 -6.87 10.53
CA LEU A 236 14.88 -6.41 9.13
C LEU A 236 14.66 -4.90 9.04
N CYS A 237 13.63 -4.37 9.72
CA CYS A 237 13.32 -2.95 9.74
C CYS A 237 14.51 -2.10 10.21
N HIS A 238 15.18 -2.50 11.29
CA HIS A 238 16.36 -1.78 11.81
C HIS A 238 17.53 -1.82 10.83
N ARG A 239 17.85 -2.98 10.25
CA ARG A 239 18.94 -3.11 9.26
C ARG A 239 18.67 -2.29 8.01
N LEU A 240 17.43 -2.31 7.51
CA LEU A 240 17.00 -1.49 6.38
C LEU A 240 17.13 0.00 6.70
N GLN A 241 16.70 0.43 7.89
CA GLN A 241 16.84 1.82 8.33
C GLN A 241 18.32 2.26 8.34
N LEU A 242 19.23 1.44 8.86
CA LEU A 242 20.67 1.73 8.88
C LEU A 242 21.28 1.78 7.47
N GLN A 243 20.93 0.83 6.60
CA GLN A 243 21.40 0.78 5.20
C GLN A 243 20.91 1.97 4.36
N ASN A 244 19.86 2.65 4.82
CA ASN A 244 19.17 3.70 4.08
C ASN A 244 19.18 5.06 4.80
N SER A 245 20.22 5.34 5.57
CA SER A 245 20.37 6.56 6.39
C SER A 245 20.37 7.88 5.60
N GLU A 246 20.55 7.85 4.28
CA GLU A 246 20.46 9.03 3.42
C GLU A 246 19.04 9.61 3.31
N SER A 247 18.01 8.87 3.72
CA SER A 247 16.62 9.33 3.71
C SER A 247 15.89 8.93 4.99
N PRO A 248 15.08 9.83 5.58
CA PRO A 248 14.28 9.51 6.76
C PRO A 248 13.49 8.22 6.56
N SER A 249 13.71 7.26 7.45
CA SER A 249 13.04 5.97 7.48
C SER A 249 12.54 5.70 8.89
N TRP A 250 11.26 5.34 9.01
CA TRP A 250 10.58 5.24 10.30
C TRP A 250 10.08 3.83 10.54
N ILE A 251 9.92 3.47 11.81
CA ILE A 251 9.44 2.14 12.21
C ILE A 251 8.17 2.36 13.02
N LEU A 252 7.03 2.11 12.37
CA LEU A 252 5.71 2.22 12.96
C LEU A 252 5.32 0.83 13.45
N VAL A 253 5.12 0.68 14.76
CA VAL A 253 4.63 -0.57 15.31
C VAL A 253 3.14 -0.48 15.56
N TYR A 254 2.45 -1.53 15.14
CA TYR A 254 1.03 -1.73 15.43
C TYR A 254 0.89 -2.95 16.35
N GLN A 255 0.16 -2.77 17.43
CA GLN A 255 -0.21 -3.86 18.33
C GLN A 255 -1.73 -3.91 18.42
N PRO A 256 -2.41 -4.89 17.79
CA PRO A 256 -3.86 -5.00 17.93
C PRO A 256 -4.24 -5.25 19.39
N PRO A 257 -5.27 -4.56 19.94
CA PRO A 257 -5.71 -4.73 21.34
C PRO A 257 -6.21 -6.14 21.62
N GLU A 258 -6.86 -6.73 20.62
CA GLU A 258 -7.33 -8.10 20.60
C GLU A 258 -6.30 -8.93 19.83
N SER A 259 -6.02 -10.16 20.25
CA SER A 259 -5.02 -11.03 19.62
C SER A 259 -5.28 -11.40 18.14
N GLU A 260 -6.22 -10.74 17.48
CA GLU A 260 -6.60 -10.94 16.08
C GLU A 260 -5.99 -9.86 15.18
N THR A 261 -5.14 -10.31 14.26
CA THR A 261 -4.60 -9.49 13.18
C THR A 261 -5.51 -9.56 11.95
N PHE A 262 -5.52 -8.51 11.12
CA PHE A 262 -6.43 -8.37 9.98
C PHE A 262 -5.75 -8.11 8.63
N SER A 263 -4.43 -7.91 8.62
CA SER A 263 -3.66 -7.51 7.44
C SER A 263 -3.19 -8.71 6.60
N LEU A 264 -2.83 -8.48 5.34
CA LEU A 264 -2.35 -9.54 4.45
C LEU A 264 -1.05 -10.18 4.94
N ASP A 265 -0.08 -9.38 5.38
CA ASP A 265 1.20 -9.86 5.91
C ASP A 265 1.05 -10.75 7.15
N SER A 266 -0.08 -10.61 7.88
CA SER A 266 -0.38 -11.44 9.04
C SER A 266 -0.83 -12.87 8.71
N VAL A 267 -0.93 -13.23 7.43
CA VAL A 267 -1.25 -14.59 6.97
C VAL A 267 -0.04 -15.52 7.11
N SER A 268 1.17 -15.02 6.91
CA SER A 268 2.42 -15.79 7.07
C SER A 268 2.86 -15.88 8.53
N LYS A 269 3.89 -16.69 8.77
CA LYS A 269 4.51 -16.83 10.11
C LYS A 269 5.15 -15.53 10.57
N HIS A 270 5.79 -14.81 9.65
CA HIS A 270 6.38 -13.48 9.85
C HIS A 270 5.96 -12.55 8.73
N GLY A 271 6.00 -11.25 8.97
CA GLY A 271 5.63 -10.29 7.94
C GLY A 271 5.96 -8.85 8.30
N MET A 272 6.07 -8.03 7.26
CA MET A 272 6.16 -6.58 7.41
C MET A 272 5.59 -5.88 6.19
N THR A 273 5.30 -4.59 6.36
CA THR A 273 4.89 -3.71 5.27
C THR A 273 5.97 -2.67 4.99
N ILE A 274 6.25 -2.42 3.72
CA ILE A 274 6.95 -1.22 3.26
C ILE A 274 5.89 -0.22 2.80
N GLU A 275 5.79 0.89 3.52
CA GLU A 275 4.93 2.03 3.21
C GLU A 275 5.80 3.18 2.68
N ILE A 276 5.44 3.75 1.53
CA ILE A 276 6.18 4.89 0.95
C ILE A 276 5.22 5.97 0.49
N GLY A 277 5.41 7.17 1.04
CA GLY A 277 4.70 8.38 0.64
C GLY A 277 5.57 9.63 0.70
N PRO A 278 5.06 10.77 0.20
CA PRO A 278 3.72 10.94 -0.35
C PRO A 278 3.64 10.54 -1.83
N GLN A 279 2.64 9.73 -2.19
CA GLN A 279 2.28 9.42 -3.57
C GLN A 279 0.77 9.50 -3.76
N PRO A 280 0.26 10.34 -4.69
CA PRO A 280 -1.15 10.31 -5.05
C PRO A 280 -1.58 8.93 -5.54
N GLN A 281 -2.76 8.48 -5.12
CA GLN A 281 -3.35 7.24 -5.61
C GLN A 281 -3.53 7.30 -7.14
N GLY A 282 -3.25 6.18 -7.83
CA GLY A 282 -3.30 6.12 -9.29
C GLY A 282 -2.11 6.78 -10.02
N VAL A 283 -1.16 7.37 -9.30
CA VAL A 283 0.04 7.99 -9.87
C VAL A 283 1.28 7.15 -9.54
N LEU A 284 2.11 6.87 -10.55
CA LEU A 284 3.39 6.18 -10.38
C LEU A 284 4.54 7.18 -10.48
N GLN A 285 5.28 7.38 -9.39
CA GLN A 285 6.45 8.25 -9.37
C GLN A 285 7.74 7.43 -9.44
N ALA A 286 8.60 7.72 -10.42
CA ALA A 286 9.83 6.96 -10.65
C ALA A 286 10.74 6.89 -9.42
N LYS A 287 10.92 8.02 -8.70
CA LYS A 287 11.73 8.06 -7.47
C LYS A 287 11.24 7.04 -6.43
N LEU A 288 9.93 7.00 -6.19
CA LEU A 288 9.33 6.13 -5.18
C LEU A 288 9.30 4.67 -5.64
N PHE A 289 9.08 4.43 -6.94
CA PHE A 289 9.18 3.10 -7.53
C PHE A 289 10.56 2.48 -7.34
N TYR A 290 11.64 3.19 -7.71
CA TYR A 290 13.00 2.69 -7.55
C TYR A 290 13.41 2.60 -6.08
N ARG A 291 12.93 3.51 -5.22
CA ARG A 291 13.12 3.42 -3.77
C ARG A 291 12.51 2.13 -3.22
N MET A 292 11.25 1.85 -3.54
CA MET A 292 10.56 0.62 -3.10
C MET A 292 11.25 -0.62 -3.63
N ARG A 293 11.63 -0.62 -4.92
CA ARG A 293 12.36 -1.73 -5.55
C ARG A 293 13.69 -2.03 -4.83
N SER A 294 14.44 -1.00 -4.48
CA SER A 294 15.70 -1.14 -3.74
C SER A 294 15.46 -1.70 -2.33
N LEU A 295 14.43 -1.23 -1.65
CA LEU A 295 14.10 -1.72 -0.31
C LEU A 295 13.69 -3.21 -0.35
N VAL A 296 12.92 -3.63 -1.35
CA VAL A 296 12.59 -5.05 -1.56
C VAL A 296 13.87 -5.87 -1.75
N ALA A 297 14.78 -5.44 -2.63
CA ALA A 297 16.05 -6.14 -2.84
C ALA A 297 16.85 -6.27 -1.53
N SER A 298 17.00 -5.17 -0.77
CA SER A 298 17.68 -5.20 0.53
C SER A 298 16.99 -6.10 1.56
N THR A 299 15.66 -6.18 1.56
CA THR A 299 14.93 -7.12 2.42
C THR A 299 15.27 -8.57 2.07
N LEU A 300 15.30 -8.90 0.78
CA LEU A 300 15.65 -10.26 0.33
C LEU A 300 17.10 -10.62 0.65
N ASP A 301 18.03 -9.67 0.49
CA ASP A 301 19.44 -9.85 0.87
C ASP A 301 19.60 -10.11 2.37
N LEU A 302 18.83 -9.43 3.22
CA LEU A 302 18.84 -9.64 4.66
C LEU A 302 18.28 -11.02 5.06
N ILE A 303 17.23 -11.49 4.37
CA ILE A 303 16.71 -12.85 4.57
C ILE A 303 17.75 -13.89 4.12
N GLU A 304 18.44 -13.65 3.01
CA GLU A 304 19.54 -14.52 2.57
C GLU A 304 20.67 -14.57 3.60
N LEU A 305 21.09 -13.43 4.15
CA LEU A 305 22.10 -13.37 5.21
C LEU A 305 21.66 -14.16 6.44
N PHE A 306 20.39 -14.07 6.83
CA PHE A 306 19.84 -14.89 7.92
C PHE A 306 19.93 -16.39 7.59
N ASN A 307 19.51 -16.79 6.38
CA ASN A 307 19.55 -18.18 5.92
C ASN A 307 20.98 -18.75 5.88
N GLN A 308 21.98 -17.90 5.63
CA GLN A 308 23.41 -18.26 5.67
C GLN A 308 23.97 -18.41 7.10
N GLY A 309 23.16 -18.15 8.14
CA GLY A 309 23.60 -18.21 9.54
C GLY A 309 24.35 -16.96 9.98
N THR A 310 24.16 -15.82 9.32
CA THR A 310 24.72 -14.53 9.79
C THR A 310 24.15 -14.20 11.17
N ALA A 311 24.99 -13.70 12.07
CA ALA A 311 24.55 -13.29 13.40
C ALA A 311 23.76 -11.96 13.35
N PHE A 312 22.61 -11.95 14.03
CA PHE A 312 21.76 -10.77 14.22
C PHE A 312 21.78 -10.41 15.72
N PRO A 313 22.76 -9.59 16.16
CA PRO A 313 22.94 -9.26 17.58
C PRO A 313 21.82 -8.37 18.11
N ALA A 314 21.64 -8.35 19.43
CA ALA A 314 20.71 -7.46 20.10
C ALA A 314 21.06 -5.99 19.84
N PHE A 315 20.04 -5.14 19.83
CA PHE A 315 20.19 -3.70 19.61
C PHE A 315 19.07 -2.91 20.29
N GLU A 316 19.21 -1.60 20.35
CA GLU A 316 18.12 -0.68 20.70
C GLU A 316 17.71 0.11 19.46
N MET A 317 16.42 0.43 19.37
CA MET A 317 15.88 1.20 18.25
C MET A 317 14.76 2.12 18.71
N GLU A 318 14.62 3.23 17.98
CA GLU A 318 13.47 4.11 18.11
C GLU A 318 12.31 3.58 17.26
N ILE A 319 11.14 3.45 17.89
CA ILE A 319 9.88 3.08 17.26
C ILE A 319 8.82 4.13 17.51
N TYR A 320 7.78 4.12 16.67
CA TYR A 320 6.56 4.88 16.84
C TYR A 320 5.43 3.89 17.10
N ARG A 321 4.89 3.84 18.31
CA ARG A 321 3.79 2.94 18.67
C ARG A 321 2.45 3.66 18.53
N LEU A 322 1.50 3.05 17.82
CA LEU A 322 0.15 3.58 17.68
C LEU A 322 -0.56 3.73 19.04
N LEU A 323 -1.14 4.90 19.27
CA LEU A 323 -1.89 5.23 20.49
C LEU A 323 -3.40 5.33 20.25
N GLU A 324 -3.80 6.10 19.23
CA GLU A 324 -5.21 6.31 18.88
C GLU A 324 -5.34 6.96 17.51
N TYR A 325 -6.55 6.94 16.98
CA TYR A 325 -6.92 7.64 15.74
C TYR A 325 -7.49 9.00 16.08
N MET A 326 -7.07 10.04 15.37
CA MET A 326 -7.70 11.35 15.39
C MET A 326 -8.69 11.44 14.24
N GLU A 327 -9.94 11.76 14.55
CA GLU A 327 -11.00 11.86 13.55
C GLU A 327 -11.06 13.24 12.88
N PHE A 328 -11.60 13.30 11.66
CA PHE A 328 -11.86 14.58 11.02
C PHE A 328 -13.00 15.32 11.74
N PRO A 329 -12.95 16.66 11.83
CA PRO A 329 -14.12 17.44 12.24
C PRO A 329 -15.24 17.27 11.21
N ARG A 330 -16.43 16.87 11.67
CA ARG A 330 -17.60 16.63 10.82
C ARG A 330 -18.84 17.39 11.29
N THR A 331 -19.77 17.62 10.37
CA THR A 331 -21.11 18.12 10.68
C THR A 331 -21.97 17.01 11.26
N GLU A 332 -23.18 17.35 11.71
CA GLU A 332 -24.15 16.36 12.22
C GLU A 332 -24.57 15.35 11.13
N GLU A 333 -24.54 15.75 9.86
CA GLU A 333 -24.82 14.91 8.70
C GLU A 333 -23.65 13.99 8.31
N GLY A 334 -22.49 14.16 8.94
CA GLY A 334 -21.29 13.35 8.70
C GLY A 334 -20.39 13.86 7.57
N ASP A 335 -20.68 15.02 6.97
CA ASP A 335 -19.78 15.67 6.02
C ASP A 335 -18.62 16.36 6.75
N LEU A 336 -17.52 16.64 6.04
CA LEU A 336 -16.40 17.37 6.63
C LEU A 336 -16.83 18.79 7.02
N ALA A 337 -16.48 19.20 8.23
CA ALA A 337 -16.65 20.57 8.71
C ALA A 337 -15.34 21.36 8.70
N GLY A 338 -14.22 20.69 8.41
CA GLY A 338 -12.89 21.26 8.33
C GLY A 338 -11.89 20.32 7.68
N MET A 339 -10.63 20.72 7.67
CA MET A 339 -9.50 19.98 7.11
C MET A 339 -8.32 19.97 8.07
N VAL A 340 -7.36 19.08 7.84
CA VAL A 340 -6.06 19.08 8.53
C VAL A 340 -5.45 20.48 8.45
N HIS A 341 -5.01 21.01 9.60
CA HIS A 341 -4.49 22.37 9.66
C HIS A 341 -3.16 22.49 8.88
N PRO A 342 -2.92 23.59 8.12
CA PRO A 342 -1.71 23.75 7.32
C PRO A 342 -0.38 23.63 8.09
N GLN A 343 -0.38 23.90 9.41
CA GLN A 343 0.82 23.75 10.23
C GLN A 343 1.22 22.30 10.48
N ILE A 344 0.27 21.36 10.47
CA ILE A 344 0.55 19.93 10.68
C ILE A 344 0.51 19.12 9.38
N GLN A 345 -0.05 19.69 8.31
CA GLN A 345 0.00 19.08 6.98
C GLN A 345 1.46 18.76 6.62
N ASP A 346 1.67 17.53 6.14
CA ASP A 346 2.97 17.00 5.74
C ASP A 346 4.02 16.93 6.86
N GLN A 347 3.62 17.04 8.14
CA GLN A 347 4.51 16.97 9.30
C GLN A 347 4.51 15.59 9.98
N ASP A 348 4.30 14.51 9.22
CA ASP A 348 4.36 13.14 9.75
C ASP A 348 5.66 12.89 10.55
N PHE A 349 5.56 12.15 11.64
CA PHE A 349 6.64 11.82 12.59
C PHE A 349 7.29 13.00 13.33
N LYS A 350 6.79 14.23 13.18
CA LYS A 350 7.27 15.39 13.94
C LYS A 350 6.51 15.57 15.26
N PRO A 351 7.12 16.16 16.31
CA PRO A 351 6.45 16.33 17.59
C PRO A 351 5.26 17.31 17.47
N LEU A 352 4.10 16.87 17.95
CA LEU A 352 2.86 17.65 18.07
C LEU A 352 2.60 17.94 19.56
N GLN A 353 2.63 19.21 19.93
CA GLN A 353 2.46 19.67 21.31
C GLN A 353 1.01 20.03 21.63
N PRO A 354 0.55 19.84 22.88
CA PRO A 354 -0.74 20.37 23.34
C PRO A 354 -0.90 21.86 22.99
N GLY A 355 -2.08 22.25 22.54
CA GLY A 355 -2.38 23.62 22.07
C GLY A 355 -2.00 23.92 20.62
N THR A 356 -1.33 23.00 19.89
CA THR A 356 -1.03 23.20 18.46
C THR A 356 -2.32 23.09 17.63
N PRO A 357 -2.58 23.98 16.66
CA PRO A 357 -3.69 23.84 15.71
C PRO A 357 -3.56 22.56 14.86
N ILE A 358 -4.56 21.68 14.93
CA ILE A 358 -4.59 20.39 14.21
C ILE A 358 -5.67 20.35 13.13
N PHE A 359 -6.74 21.12 13.26
CA PHE A 359 -7.71 21.30 12.19
C PHE A 359 -8.02 22.77 11.94
N GLN A 360 -8.31 23.09 10.69
CA GLN A 360 -8.92 24.35 10.29
C GLN A 360 -10.35 24.07 9.84
N MET A 361 -11.33 24.57 10.59
CA MET A 361 -12.74 24.51 10.21
C MET A 361 -12.96 25.37 8.95
N PHE A 362 -13.96 25.03 8.12
CA PHE A 362 -14.29 25.85 6.95
C PHE A 362 -14.81 27.24 7.32
N SER A 363 -15.24 27.44 8.57
CA SER A 363 -15.55 28.74 9.14
C SER A 363 -14.32 29.61 9.43
N GLY A 364 -13.11 29.07 9.27
CA GLY A 364 -11.84 29.72 9.59
C GLY A 364 -11.40 29.58 11.05
N LYS A 365 -12.17 28.89 11.89
CA LYS A 365 -11.80 28.60 13.28
C LYS A 365 -10.78 27.46 13.34
N ASP A 366 -9.73 27.64 14.14
CA ASP A 366 -8.79 26.56 14.44
C ASP A 366 -9.30 25.65 15.56
N VAL A 367 -9.04 24.35 15.42
CA VAL A 367 -9.21 23.34 16.47
C VAL A 367 -7.82 22.93 16.93
N LEU A 368 -7.58 23.06 18.23
CA LEU A 368 -6.29 22.80 18.84
C LEU A 368 -6.19 21.34 19.31
N TYR A 369 -4.98 20.83 19.41
CA TYR A 369 -4.71 19.54 20.02
C TYR A 369 -4.88 19.64 21.54
N GLU A 370 -5.88 18.96 22.08
CA GLU A 370 -6.23 18.98 23.52
C GLU A 370 -5.63 17.80 24.30
N GLY A 371 -4.67 17.07 23.73
CA GLY A 371 -4.01 15.96 24.45
C GLY A 371 -3.12 16.44 25.60
N ASP A 372 -2.81 15.54 26.53
CA ASP A 372 -2.02 15.86 27.74
C ASP A 372 -0.50 15.84 27.52
N SER A 373 -0.04 15.30 26.40
CA SER A 373 1.40 15.07 26.13
C SER A 373 1.74 15.24 24.65
N THR A 374 3.03 15.40 24.37
CA THR A 374 3.56 15.39 23.00
C THR A 374 3.32 14.03 22.35
N VAL A 375 2.81 14.05 21.12
CA VAL A 375 2.66 12.86 20.27
C VAL A 375 3.35 13.08 18.93
N TYR A 376 3.39 12.03 18.11
CA TYR A 376 3.96 12.09 16.77
C TYR A 376 2.88 11.62 15.79
N PRO A 377 2.21 12.54 15.06
CA PRO A 377 1.16 12.18 14.12
C PRO A 377 1.75 11.48 12.90
N VAL A 378 1.05 10.47 12.38
CA VAL A 378 1.41 9.71 11.17
C VAL A 378 0.17 9.49 10.31
N PHE A 379 0.36 9.14 9.03
CA PHE A 379 -0.72 9.06 8.04
C PHE A 379 -1.56 10.34 7.99
N ILE A 380 -0.89 11.50 8.10
CA ILE A 380 -1.57 12.79 8.08
C ILE A 380 -2.22 12.99 6.72
N ASN A 381 -3.55 13.10 6.74
CA ASN A 381 -4.36 13.37 5.57
C ASN A 381 -4.29 12.27 4.48
N GLU A 382 -4.27 11.00 4.89
CA GLU A 382 -4.35 9.86 3.97
C GLU A 382 -5.71 9.80 3.26
N ALA A 383 -5.70 9.82 1.93
CA ALA A 383 -6.92 9.83 1.11
C ALA A 383 -7.83 8.64 1.39
N ALA A 384 -7.28 7.44 1.58
CA ALA A 384 -8.05 6.23 1.89
C ALA A 384 -8.72 6.25 3.28
N TYR A 385 -8.36 7.18 4.16
CA TYR A 385 -8.81 7.21 5.55
C TYR A 385 -9.96 8.19 5.79
N TYR A 386 -10.35 8.97 4.79
CA TYR A 386 -11.55 9.80 4.84
C TYR A 386 -12.83 8.98 5.07
N GLU A 387 -12.98 7.83 4.42
CA GLU A 387 -14.12 6.92 4.63
C GLU A 387 -14.11 6.24 6.01
N LYS A 388 -12.92 6.15 6.63
CA LYS A 388 -12.70 5.53 7.94
C LYS A 388 -12.80 6.56 9.07
N ASN A 389 -13.05 7.82 8.71
CA ASN A 389 -13.00 8.97 9.60
C ASN A 389 -11.69 9.12 10.37
N ILE A 390 -10.54 8.87 9.74
CA ILE A 390 -9.22 9.03 10.37
C ILE A 390 -8.47 10.15 9.63
N ALA A 391 -8.20 11.25 10.33
CA ALA A 391 -7.41 12.35 9.81
C ALA A 391 -5.90 12.11 9.96
N PHE A 392 -5.50 11.54 11.08
CA PHE A 392 -4.15 11.06 11.34
C PHE A 392 -4.17 10.07 12.52
N MET A 393 -3.10 9.32 12.68
CA MET A 393 -2.87 8.44 13.82
C MET A 393 -1.92 9.12 14.79
N LYS A 394 -2.24 9.11 16.09
CA LYS A 394 -1.29 9.53 17.14
C LYS A 394 -0.39 8.37 17.51
N THR A 395 0.90 8.65 17.66
CA THR A 395 1.87 7.69 18.13
C THR A 395 2.71 8.24 19.28
N GLU A 396 3.21 7.35 20.12
CA GLU A 396 4.31 7.64 21.05
C GLU A 396 5.63 7.21 20.45
N LYS A 397 6.69 7.99 20.70
CA LYS A 397 8.06 7.62 20.34
C LYS A 397 8.72 6.93 21.52
N LEU A 398 9.23 5.72 21.31
CA LEU A 398 9.87 4.91 22.35
C LEU A 398 11.21 4.36 21.86
N THR A 399 12.13 4.15 22.81
CA THR A 399 13.30 3.30 22.59
C THR A 399 13.00 1.91 23.14
N VAL A 400 13.15 0.89 22.30
CA VAL A 400 12.93 -0.52 22.69
C VAL A 400 14.20 -1.33 22.47
N SER A 401 14.44 -2.30 23.36
CA SER A 401 15.53 -3.27 23.20
C SER A 401 15.02 -4.50 22.45
N VAL A 402 15.65 -4.81 21.32
CA VAL A 402 15.36 -6.01 20.52
C VAL A 402 16.44 -7.05 20.79
N PRO A 403 16.09 -8.26 21.28
CA PRO A 403 17.07 -9.29 21.58
C PRO A 403 17.71 -9.84 20.30
N ALA A 404 18.84 -10.51 20.44
CA ALA A 404 19.52 -11.18 19.33
C ALA A 404 18.65 -12.30 18.75
N LEU A 405 18.74 -12.53 17.44
CA LEU A 405 18.18 -13.75 16.83
C LEU A 405 19.13 -14.93 17.07
N PRO A 406 18.61 -16.16 17.19
CA PRO A 406 19.44 -17.35 17.23
C PRO A 406 20.19 -17.51 15.91
N VAL A 407 21.43 -17.98 16.00
CA VAL A 407 22.23 -18.32 14.82
C VAL A 407 21.76 -19.67 14.29
N LEU A 408 21.38 -19.72 13.01
CA LEU A 408 21.08 -20.99 12.36
C LEU A 408 22.35 -21.85 12.28
N THR A 409 22.27 -23.11 12.70
CA THR A 409 23.32 -24.08 12.38
C THR A 409 23.30 -24.32 10.86
N PRO A 410 24.44 -24.20 10.16
CA PRO A 410 24.49 -24.47 8.73
C PRO A 410 23.99 -25.90 8.47
N SER A 411 22.97 -26.06 7.62
CA SER A 411 22.64 -27.40 7.10
C SER A 411 23.84 -27.91 6.30
N PRO A 412 24.21 -29.20 6.41
CA PRO A 412 25.23 -29.78 5.54
C PRO A 412 24.82 -29.54 4.08
N ALA A 413 25.72 -28.97 3.27
CA ALA A 413 25.51 -28.88 1.84
C ALA A 413 25.32 -30.32 1.31
N HIS A 414 24.15 -30.59 0.71
CA HIS A 414 23.85 -31.85 0.02
C HIS A 414 24.12 -31.70 -1.47
#